data_AF-A0AAW0IBD7-F1
#
_entry.id   AF-A0AAW0IBD7-F1
#
_cell.length_a   1.000
_cell.length_b   1.000
_cell.length_c   1.000
_cell.angle_alpha   90.00
_cell.angle_beta   90.00
_cell.angle_gamma   90.00
#
_symmetry.space_group_name_H-M   'P 1'
#
loop_
_entity.id
_entity.type
_entity.pdbx_description
1 polymer ?
#
loop_
_entity_poly.entity_id
_entity_poly.type
_entity_poly.pdbx_seq_one_letter_code
_entity_poly.pdbx_strand_id
1 'polypeptide(L)'
;DQNLFHYSLLTLYLIGPPIFISLRFLQAPYGKHNRPGWGPTMSPPLAWFLMESPTLWLTLLLFPFGSHSSNPKSLFLISPYLFHYFHRTCIYPLRLHNNNNKSKTNNGGFPVSVAMMAFVFNLLNAYLQARWVSHYKDYEGDGWFWLRFFIGLVVFLGGMGVNIWSDRVLASLKKEGKGYRVPRGGLFELVSCPNYFGEIVEWLGWAVMTWSFAGLGFFLNTCANLVPRARANHMWYLDKFGEDYPKGRKAVIPFLY
;
A
#
# COMPACT_ATOMS: atom_id res chain seq x y z
N ASP A 1 23.03 -14.38 -8.19
CA ASP A 1 22.31 -13.36 -7.39
C ASP A 1 22.12 -12.02 -8.09
N GLN A 2 23.18 -11.33 -8.52
CA GLN A 2 23.06 -9.98 -9.09
C GLN A 2 22.19 -9.89 -10.36
N ASN A 3 22.32 -10.86 -11.28
CA ASN A 3 21.47 -10.92 -12.47
C ASN A 3 19.98 -11.07 -12.11
N LEU A 4 19.66 -11.92 -11.13
CA LEU A 4 18.29 -12.09 -10.65
C LEU A 4 17.77 -10.77 -10.08
N PHE A 5 18.57 -10.09 -9.25
CA PHE A 5 18.19 -8.78 -8.71
C PHE A 5 17.91 -7.76 -9.81
N HIS A 6 18.77 -7.65 -10.83
CA HIS A 6 18.56 -6.71 -11.94
C HIS A 6 17.33 -7.05 -12.78
N TYR A 7 17.09 -8.32 -13.10
CA TYR A 7 15.88 -8.71 -13.83
C TYR A 7 14.61 -8.52 -13.01
N SER A 8 14.64 -8.82 -11.71
CA SER A 8 13.56 -8.53 -10.79
C SER A 8 13.28 -7.03 -10.71
N LEU A 9 14.31 -6.20 -10.65
CA LEU A 9 14.19 -4.75 -10.62
C LEU A 9 13.59 -4.23 -11.93
N LEU A 10 14.09 -4.70 -13.07
CA LEU A 10 13.52 -4.36 -14.38
C LEU A 10 12.04 -4.76 -14.45
N THR A 11 11.71 -5.97 -14.00
CA THR A 11 10.33 -6.46 -13.93
C THR A 11 9.47 -5.53 -13.09
N LEU A 12 9.94 -5.08 -11.91
CA LEU A 12 9.23 -4.13 -11.06
C LEU A 12 8.88 -2.84 -11.82
N TYR A 13 9.78 -2.30 -12.65
CA TYR A 13 9.48 -1.11 -13.45
C TYR A 13 8.54 -1.41 -14.62
N LEU A 14 8.67 -2.57 -15.27
CA LEU A 14 7.86 -2.93 -16.43
C LEU A 14 6.40 -3.26 -16.10
N ILE A 15 6.11 -3.76 -14.90
CA ILE A 15 4.72 -4.07 -14.50
C ILE A 15 3.88 -2.83 -14.18
N GLY A 16 4.51 -1.71 -13.79
CA GLY A 16 3.82 -0.49 -13.37
C GLY A 16 2.91 0.13 -14.45
N PRO A 17 3.41 0.41 -15.67
CA PRO A 17 2.60 1.03 -16.72
C PRO A 17 1.38 0.18 -17.14
N PRO A 18 1.50 -1.14 -17.38
CA PRO A 18 0.33 -2.00 -17.64
C PRO A 18 -0.69 -1.97 -16.51
N ILE A 19 -0.26 -1.98 -15.24
CA ILE A 19 -1.15 -1.87 -14.07
C ILE A 19 -1.91 -0.53 -14.11
N PHE A 20 -1.20 0.58 -14.30
CA PHE A 20 -1.81 1.91 -14.33
C PHE A 20 -2.83 2.06 -15.45
N ILE A 21 -2.49 1.62 -16.67
CA ILE A 21 -3.37 1.66 -17.83
C ILE A 21 -4.59 0.77 -17.57
N SER A 22 -4.38 -0.47 -17.13
CA SER A 22 -5.47 -1.42 -16.87
C SER A 22 -6.45 -0.88 -15.84
N LEU A 23 -5.96 -0.32 -14.73
CA LEU A 23 -6.80 0.21 -13.65
C LEU A 23 -7.57 1.49 -14.01
N ARG A 24 -7.24 2.15 -15.12
CA ARG A 24 -8.07 3.25 -15.64
C ARG A 24 -9.38 2.76 -16.25
N PHE A 25 -9.43 1.53 -16.73
CA PHE A 25 -10.58 0.93 -17.40
C PHE A 25 -11.24 -0.19 -16.58
N LEU A 26 -10.42 -0.97 -15.87
CA LEU A 26 -10.84 -2.14 -15.10
C LEU A 26 -10.55 -1.90 -13.63
N GLN A 27 -11.59 -1.57 -12.86
CA GLN A 27 -11.48 -1.48 -11.41
C GLN A 27 -11.26 -2.88 -10.82
N ALA A 28 -10.37 -2.98 -9.84
CA ALA A 28 -10.16 -4.22 -9.12
C ALA A 28 -11.47 -4.64 -8.42
N PRO A 29 -11.92 -5.89 -8.61
CA PRO A 29 -13.27 -6.38 -8.29
C PRO A 29 -13.48 -6.64 -6.78
N TYR A 30 -13.13 -5.70 -5.91
CA TYR A 30 -13.33 -5.87 -4.47
C TYR A 30 -13.75 -4.55 -3.79
N GLY A 31 -14.33 -4.66 -2.60
CA GLY A 31 -14.85 -3.51 -1.87
C GLY A 31 -16.04 -2.85 -2.59
N LYS A 32 -15.92 -1.57 -2.94
CA LYS A 32 -16.98 -0.80 -3.63
C LYS A 32 -17.25 -1.26 -5.06
N HIS A 33 -16.24 -1.87 -5.69
CA HIS A 33 -16.26 -2.28 -7.09
C HIS A 33 -16.44 -3.80 -7.25
N ASN A 34 -16.93 -4.48 -6.20
CA ASN A 34 -17.17 -5.92 -6.24
C ASN A 34 -18.19 -6.28 -7.34
N ARG A 35 -17.84 -7.24 -8.20
CA ARG A 35 -18.69 -7.73 -9.30
C ARG A 35 -18.44 -9.22 -9.57
N PRO A 36 -19.44 -9.97 -10.05
CA PRO A 36 -19.27 -11.37 -10.41
C PRO A 36 -18.29 -11.55 -11.59
N GLY A 37 -17.84 -12.78 -11.82
CA GLY A 37 -16.99 -13.14 -12.97
C GLY A 37 -15.47 -13.14 -12.72
N TRP A 38 -15.02 -12.99 -11.46
CA TRP A 38 -13.59 -12.99 -11.08
C TRP A 38 -13.13 -14.28 -10.39
N GLY A 39 -13.89 -15.35 -10.55
CA GLY A 39 -13.62 -16.67 -9.97
C GLY A 39 -14.08 -16.80 -8.51
N PRO A 40 -13.53 -17.79 -7.78
CA PRO A 40 -13.90 -18.02 -6.38
C PRO A 40 -13.51 -16.84 -5.50
N THR A 41 -14.21 -16.69 -4.38
CA THR A 41 -13.94 -15.66 -3.39
C THR A 41 -13.59 -16.27 -2.04
N MET A 42 -12.83 -15.54 -1.24
CA MET A 42 -12.47 -15.92 0.13
C MET A 42 -12.79 -14.78 1.11
N SER A 43 -12.63 -15.03 2.41
CA SER A 43 -12.88 -13.99 3.41
C SER A 43 -11.89 -12.82 3.24
N PRO A 44 -12.35 -11.55 3.23
CA PRO A 44 -11.44 -10.41 3.08
C PRO A 44 -10.30 -10.36 4.10
N PRO A 45 -10.50 -10.64 5.41
CA PRO A 45 -9.39 -10.68 6.37
C PRO A 45 -8.31 -11.70 5.98
N LEU A 46 -8.72 -12.90 5.57
CA LEU A 46 -7.77 -13.94 5.15
C LEU A 46 -7.04 -13.54 3.87
N ALA A 47 -7.74 -12.98 2.89
CA ALA A 47 -7.12 -12.49 1.66
C ALA A 47 -6.03 -11.44 1.94
N TRP A 48 -6.34 -10.44 2.77
CA TRP A 48 -5.39 -9.40 3.15
C TRP A 48 -4.19 -9.95 3.92
N PHE A 49 -4.42 -10.85 4.88
CA PHE A 49 -3.32 -11.50 5.61
C PHE A 49 -2.40 -12.27 4.65
N LEU A 50 -2.98 -13.14 3.80
CA LEU A 50 -2.19 -13.97 2.90
C LEU A 50 -1.41 -13.12 1.89
N MET A 51 -2.07 -12.21 1.18
CA MET A 51 -1.45 -11.46 0.09
C MET A 51 -0.34 -10.51 0.57
N GLU A 52 -0.42 -9.98 1.79
CA GLU A 52 0.60 -9.09 2.36
C GLU A 52 1.71 -9.86 3.07
N SER A 53 1.45 -11.09 3.56
CA SER A 53 2.40 -11.87 4.37
C SER A 53 3.82 -12.03 3.79
N PRO A 54 4.04 -12.18 2.45
CA PRO A 54 5.39 -12.30 1.90
C PRO A 54 6.35 -11.20 2.33
N THR A 55 5.85 -9.98 2.47
CA THR A 55 6.65 -8.82 2.87
C THR A 55 7.27 -8.93 4.25
N LEU A 56 6.68 -9.74 5.14
CA LEU A 56 7.25 -10.03 6.45
C LEU A 56 8.15 -11.24 6.42
N TRP A 57 7.60 -12.42 6.14
CA TRP A 57 8.36 -13.67 6.31
C TRP A 57 9.51 -13.75 5.30
N LEU A 58 9.32 -13.33 4.04
CA LEU A 58 10.39 -13.40 3.05
C LEU A 58 11.51 -12.39 3.37
N THR A 59 11.15 -11.20 3.83
CA THR A 59 12.13 -10.20 4.29
C THR A 59 12.94 -10.74 5.46
N LEU A 60 12.29 -11.30 6.48
CA LEU A 60 12.97 -11.87 7.66
C LEU A 60 13.84 -13.08 7.31
N LEU A 61 13.45 -13.89 6.31
CA LEU A 61 14.26 -14.99 5.82
C LEU A 61 15.47 -14.51 5.01
N LEU A 62 15.32 -13.52 4.13
CA LEU A 62 16.37 -13.08 3.22
C LEU A 62 17.36 -12.09 3.85
N PHE A 63 16.92 -11.29 4.81
CA PHE A 63 17.73 -10.22 5.39
C PHE A 63 19.03 -10.72 6.04
N PRO A 64 19.06 -11.83 6.81
CA PRO A 64 20.29 -12.36 7.41
C PRO A 64 21.37 -12.77 6.41
N PHE A 65 20.99 -13.20 5.20
CA PHE A 65 21.91 -13.58 4.12
C PHE A 65 22.49 -12.39 3.35
N GLY A 66 22.25 -11.16 3.82
CA GLY A 66 22.90 -9.96 3.30
C GLY A 66 24.25 -9.71 3.96
N SER A 67 25.18 -9.12 3.21
CA SER A 67 26.51 -8.73 3.72
C SER A 67 26.44 -7.65 4.80
N HIS A 68 25.35 -6.87 4.83
CA HIS A 68 25.11 -5.77 5.76
C HIS A 68 24.00 -6.13 6.78
N SER A 69 23.71 -7.41 6.98
CA SER A 69 22.63 -7.86 7.88
C SER A 69 22.86 -7.47 9.34
N SER A 70 24.12 -7.34 9.76
CA SER A 70 24.50 -6.90 11.11
C SER A 70 24.83 -5.41 11.19
N ASN A 71 24.78 -4.67 10.07
CA ASN A 71 25.10 -3.25 10.05
C ASN A 71 23.96 -2.44 10.71
N PRO A 72 24.24 -1.61 11.74
CA PRO A 72 23.21 -0.82 12.41
C PRO A 72 22.39 0.06 11.46
N LYS A 73 23.03 0.70 10.46
CA LYS A 73 22.33 1.54 9.48
C LYS A 73 21.32 0.73 8.65
N SER A 74 21.66 -0.51 8.31
CA SER A 74 20.78 -1.44 7.58
C SER A 74 19.58 -1.85 8.44
N LEU A 75 19.81 -2.16 9.71
CA LEU A 75 18.75 -2.48 10.68
C LEU A 75 17.80 -1.31 10.91
N PHE A 76 18.34 -0.09 11.09
CA PHE A 76 17.52 1.11 11.17
C PHE A 76 16.72 1.34 9.89
N LEU A 77 17.32 1.13 8.72
CA LEU A 77 16.66 1.33 7.44
C LEU A 77 15.54 0.32 7.19
N ILE A 78 15.69 -0.96 7.53
CA ILE A 78 14.62 -1.96 7.30
C ILE A 78 13.47 -1.87 8.31
N SER A 79 13.70 -1.26 9.48
CA SER A 79 12.73 -1.23 10.57
C SER A 79 11.38 -0.58 10.23
N PRO A 80 11.30 0.56 9.51
CA PRO A 80 10.01 1.17 9.16
C PRO A 80 9.23 0.30 8.17
N TYR A 81 9.92 -0.37 7.25
CA TYR A 81 9.31 -1.32 6.31
C TYR A 81 8.65 -2.49 7.05
N LEU A 82 9.37 -3.12 7.97
CA LEU A 82 8.81 -4.21 8.80
C LEU A 82 7.68 -3.71 9.70
N PHE A 83 7.79 -2.50 10.26
CA PHE A 83 6.74 -1.91 11.08
C PHE A 83 5.45 -1.68 10.29
N HIS A 84 5.54 -1.09 9.09
CA HIS A 84 4.41 -0.94 8.18
C HIS A 84 3.76 -2.29 7.87
N TYR A 85 4.56 -3.26 7.42
CA TYR A 85 4.03 -4.55 6.99
C TYR A 85 3.54 -5.41 8.14
N PHE A 86 4.04 -5.21 9.36
CA PHE A 86 3.46 -5.82 10.55
C PHE A 86 2.06 -5.25 10.82
N HIS A 87 1.90 -3.93 10.74
CA HIS A 87 0.57 -3.32 10.85
C HIS A 87 -0.36 -3.79 9.72
N ARG A 88 0.12 -3.84 8.47
CA ARG A 88 -0.68 -4.16 7.28
C ARG A 88 -1.05 -5.64 7.19
N THR A 89 -0.15 -6.54 7.59
CA THR A 89 -0.37 -8.00 7.54
C THR A 89 -1.10 -8.51 8.78
N CYS A 90 -0.74 -8.04 9.97
CA CYS A 90 -1.31 -8.59 11.22
C CYS A 90 -2.45 -7.71 11.75
N ILE A 91 -2.17 -6.43 12.01
CA ILE A 91 -3.11 -5.56 12.75
C ILE A 91 -4.35 -5.21 11.90
N TYR A 92 -4.15 -4.86 10.63
CA TYR A 92 -5.22 -4.44 9.75
C TYR A 92 -6.23 -5.58 9.44
N PRO A 93 -5.80 -6.80 9.07
CA PRO A 93 -6.73 -7.90 8.85
C PRO A 93 -7.44 -8.38 10.11
N LEU A 94 -6.77 -8.39 11.27
CA LEU A 94 -7.41 -8.67 12.55
C LEU A 94 -8.51 -7.64 12.88
N ARG A 95 -8.24 -6.35 12.62
CA ARG A 95 -9.25 -5.31 12.78
C ARG A 95 -10.41 -5.49 11.81
N LEU A 96 -10.14 -5.88 10.57
CA LEU A 96 -11.17 -6.16 9.56
C LEU A 96 -12.05 -7.36 9.98
N HIS A 97 -11.44 -8.43 10.48
CA HIS A 97 -12.15 -9.59 11.01
C HIS A 97 -13.08 -9.21 12.18
N ASN A 98 -12.55 -8.48 13.16
CA ASN A 98 -13.33 -8.03 14.32
C ASN A 98 -14.50 -7.10 13.92
N ASN A 99 -14.32 -6.27 12.90
CA ASN A 99 -15.38 -5.41 12.39
C ASN A 99 -16.43 -6.21 11.58
N ASN A 100 -16.02 -7.22 10.81
CA ASN A 100 -16.94 -8.10 10.08
C ASN A 100 -17.83 -8.90 11.04
N ASN A 101 -17.29 -9.42 12.14
CA ASN A 101 -18.09 -10.15 13.12
C ASN A 101 -19.13 -9.25 13.82
N LYS A 102 -18.85 -7.95 13.94
CA LYS A 102 -19.76 -6.97 14.55
C LYS A 102 -20.77 -6.39 13.56
N SER A 103 -20.40 -6.29 12.28
CA SER A 103 -21.27 -5.78 11.22
C SER A 103 -21.99 -6.95 10.53
N LYS A 104 -23.29 -7.13 10.76
CA LYS A 104 -24.17 -8.11 10.05
C LYS A 104 -24.38 -7.78 8.56
N THR A 105 -23.37 -7.21 7.91
CA THR A 105 -23.37 -6.89 6.49
C THR A 105 -22.53 -7.93 5.76
N ASN A 106 -23.13 -8.60 4.78
CA ASN A 106 -22.42 -9.45 3.81
C ASN A 106 -21.38 -8.59 3.08
N ASN A 107 -20.16 -8.53 3.62
CA ASN A 107 -19.03 -8.01 2.88
C ASN A 107 -18.76 -9.03 1.79
N GLY A 108 -19.05 -8.65 0.54
CA GLY A 108 -18.78 -9.48 -0.62
C GLY A 108 -17.38 -10.09 -0.54
N GLY A 109 -17.27 -11.36 -0.93
CA GLY A 109 -16.02 -12.09 -0.84
C GLY A 109 -14.91 -11.41 -1.64
N PHE A 110 -13.67 -11.61 -1.19
CA PHE A 110 -12.49 -11.08 -1.88
C PHE A 110 -12.05 -12.08 -2.95
N PRO A 111 -11.90 -11.68 -4.24
CA PRO A 111 -11.52 -12.62 -5.30
C PRO A 111 -10.14 -13.21 -5.10
N VAL A 112 -10.04 -14.55 -5.18
CA VAL A 112 -8.78 -15.28 -4.94
C VAL A 112 -7.71 -14.89 -5.97
N SER A 113 -8.11 -14.67 -7.22
CA SER A 113 -7.23 -14.23 -8.30
C SER A 113 -6.51 -12.92 -7.97
N VAL A 114 -7.23 -11.95 -7.41
CA VAL A 114 -6.67 -10.65 -7.00
C VAL A 114 -5.70 -10.81 -5.84
N ALA A 115 -6.04 -11.63 -4.84
CA ALA A 115 -5.16 -11.90 -3.71
C ALA A 115 -3.86 -12.58 -4.17
N MET A 116 -3.95 -13.50 -5.12
CA MET A 116 -2.79 -14.20 -5.69
C MET A 116 -1.88 -13.25 -6.49
N MET A 117 -2.43 -12.35 -7.31
CA MET A 117 -1.63 -11.33 -8.00
C MET A 117 -0.88 -10.42 -7.02
N ALA A 118 -1.56 -9.99 -5.95
CA ALA A 118 -0.95 -9.19 -4.89
C ALA A 118 0.14 -9.98 -4.13
N PHE A 119 -0.08 -11.26 -3.85
CA PHE A 119 0.91 -12.14 -3.24
C PHE A 119 2.18 -12.25 -4.09
N VAL A 120 2.04 -12.48 -5.39
CA VAL A 120 3.18 -12.57 -6.34
C VAL A 120 3.92 -11.24 -6.44
N PHE A 121 3.20 -10.13 -6.51
CA PHE A 121 3.81 -8.80 -6.46
C PHE A 121 4.60 -8.59 -5.17
N ASN A 122 4.03 -8.97 -4.02
CA ASN A 122 4.67 -8.81 -2.73
C ASN A 122 5.89 -9.73 -2.54
N LEU A 123 5.93 -10.91 -3.16
CA LEU A 123 7.15 -11.73 -3.23
C LEU A 123 8.28 -10.97 -3.95
N LEU A 124 7.99 -10.43 -5.13
CA LEU A 124 8.96 -9.65 -5.92
C LEU A 124 9.43 -8.42 -5.15
N ASN A 125 8.49 -7.65 -4.58
CA ASN A 125 8.80 -6.44 -3.82
C ASN A 125 9.63 -6.76 -2.58
N ALA A 126 9.21 -7.73 -1.77
CA ALA A 126 9.93 -8.13 -0.57
C ALA A 126 11.36 -8.58 -0.87
N TYR A 127 11.55 -9.41 -1.92
CA TYR A 127 12.87 -9.79 -2.40
C TYR A 127 13.74 -8.57 -2.74
N LEU A 128 13.21 -7.64 -3.54
CA LEU A 128 13.95 -6.45 -3.97
C LEU A 128 14.31 -5.52 -2.81
N GLN A 129 13.35 -5.19 -1.94
CA GLN A 129 13.59 -4.31 -0.80
C GLN A 129 14.57 -4.95 0.19
N ALA A 130 14.36 -6.21 0.55
CA ALA A 130 15.21 -6.92 1.50
C ALA A 130 16.65 -7.03 0.96
N ARG A 131 16.84 -7.47 -0.28
CA ARG A 131 18.18 -7.63 -0.89
C ARG A 131 18.88 -6.30 -1.11
N TRP A 132 18.15 -5.24 -1.47
CA TRP A 132 18.76 -3.92 -1.57
C TRP A 132 19.31 -3.47 -0.22
N VAL A 133 18.47 -3.51 0.82
CA VAL A 133 18.84 -3.00 2.15
C VAL A 133 19.91 -3.87 2.80
N SER A 134 19.83 -5.20 2.68
CA SER A 134 20.73 -6.12 3.37
C SER A 134 22.05 -6.41 2.63
N HIS A 135 22.12 -6.23 1.31
CA HIS A 135 23.28 -6.68 0.52
C HIS A 135 23.85 -5.64 -0.45
N TYR A 136 23.01 -4.92 -1.21
CA TYR A 136 23.50 -4.06 -2.30
C TYR A 136 23.77 -2.61 -1.90
N LYS A 137 23.13 -2.11 -0.84
CA LYS A 137 23.32 -0.73 -0.40
C LYS A 137 24.72 -0.55 0.21
N ASP A 138 25.49 0.37 -0.34
CA ASP A 138 26.72 0.86 0.28
C ASP A 138 26.38 1.84 1.41
N TYR A 139 26.74 1.48 2.63
CA TYR A 139 26.53 2.30 3.84
C TYR A 139 27.81 2.98 4.33
N GLU A 140 28.97 2.56 3.85
CA GLU A 140 30.27 3.08 4.29
C GLU A 140 30.61 4.35 3.49
N GLY A 141 30.30 4.37 2.20
CA GLY A 141 30.47 5.54 1.33
C GLY A 141 29.38 6.61 1.45
N ASP A 142 28.25 6.33 2.10
CA ASP A 142 27.10 7.25 2.15
C ASP A 142 27.14 8.22 3.34
N GLY A 143 27.88 9.32 3.20
CA GLY A 143 27.94 10.40 4.19
C GLY A 143 26.60 11.14 4.41
N TRP A 144 25.67 11.03 3.47
CA TRP A 144 24.35 11.68 3.53
C TRP A 144 23.25 10.76 4.06
N PHE A 145 23.61 9.53 4.44
CA PHE A 145 22.68 8.49 4.87
C PHE A 145 21.69 8.99 5.92
N TRP A 146 22.19 9.56 7.02
CA TRP A 146 21.35 9.97 8.14
C TRP A 146 20.41 11.12 7.77
N LEU A 147 20.86 12.08 6.97
CA LEU A 147 19.99 13.18 6.52
C LEU A 147 18.83 12.64 5.67
N ARG A 148 19.13 11.79 4.67
CA ARG A 148 18.11 11.17 3.82
C ARG A 148 17.19 10.26 4.64
N PHE A 149 17.75 9.51 5.58
CA PHE A 149 17.01 8.65 6.48
C PHE A 149 16.01 9.45 7.32
N PHE A 150 16.42 10.52 8.01
CA PHE A 150 15.50 11.28 8.86
C PHE A 150 14.45 12.05 8.06
N ILE A 151 14.82 12.67 6.93
CA ILE A 151 13.85 13.32 6.04
C ILE A 151 12.83 12.29 5.55
N GLY A 152 13.31 11.17 5.02
CA GLY A 152 12.45 10.10 4.53
C GLY A 152 11.60 9.47 5.63
N LEU A 153 12.11 9.35 6.86
CA LEU A 153 11.39 8.81 8.01
C LEU A 153 10.24 9.72 8.44
N VAL A 154 10.45 11.04 8.47
CA VAL A 154 9.38 12.01 8.76
C VAL A 154 8.28 11.92 7.70
N VAL A 155 8.66 11.86 6.42
CA VAL A 155 7.71 11.70 5.31
C VAL A 155 6.97 10.36 5.42
N PHE A 156 7.70 9.27 5.72
CA PHE A 156 7.15 7.93 5.87
C PHE A 156 6.11 7.86 6.99
N LEU A 157 6.48 8.30 8.20
CA LEU A 157 5.61 8.30 9.37
C LEU A 157 4.40 9.23 9.21
N GLY A 158 4.59 10.39 8.55
CA GLY A 158 3.50 11.29 8.19
C GLY A 158 2.48 10.62 7.27
N GLY A 159 2.96 9.95 6.21
CA GLY A 159 2.12 9.18 5.29
C GLY A 159 1.39 8.03 5.98
N MET A 160 2.11 7.24 6.78
CA MET A 160 1.55 6.13 7.56
C MET A 160 0.48 6.62 8.55
N GLY A 161 0.73 7.73 9.24
CA GLY A 161 -0.23 8.36 10.15
C GLY A 161 -1.53 8.72 9.44
N VAL A 162 -1.44 9.35 8.26
CA VAL A 162 -2.60 9.68 7.42
C VAL A 162 -3.32 8.41 6.94
N ASN A 163 -2.59 7.38 6.51
CA ASN A 163 -3.15 6.12 6.06
C ASN A 163 -3.97 5.44 7.17
N ILE A 164 -3.36 5.25 8.34
CA ILE A 164 -3.98 4.59 9.49
C ILE A 164 -5.17 5.39 10.02
N TRP A 165 -5.04 6.71 10.13
CA TRP A 165 -6.14 7.57 10.56
C TRP A 165 -7.33 7.46 9.60
N SER A 166 -7.08 7.57 8.30
CA SER A 166 -8.11 7.48 7.27
C SER A 166 -8.83 6.13 7.28
N ASP A 167 -8.09 5.03 7.42
CA ASP A 167 -8.68 3.69 7.51
C ASP A 167 -9.52 3.51 8.78
N ARG A 168 -9.14 4.14 9.90
CA ARG A 168 -9.97 4.14 11.13
C ARG A 168 -11.28 4.88 10.93
N VAL A 169 -11.27 6.05 10.28
CA VAL A 169 -12.48 6.81 9.94
C VAL A 169 -13.39 6.01 9.00
N LEU A 170 -12.84 5.38 7.96
CA LEU A 170 -13.62 4.54 7.06
C LEU A 170 -14.20 3.31 7.77
N ALA A 171 -13.48 2.74 8.72
CA ALA A 171 -13.95 1.62 9.52
C ALA A 171 -15.06 2.01 10.52
N SER A 172 -15.02 3.22 11.10
CA SER A 172 -16.09 3.69 11.99
C SER A 172 -17.38 3.93 11.21
N LEU A 173 -17.30 4.54 10.02
CA LEU A 173 -18.48 4.78 9.16
C LEU A 173 -19.21 3.49 8.77
N LYS A 174 -18.49 2.38 8.61
CA LYS A 174 -19.10 1.07 8.35
C LYS A 174 -19.88 0.50 9.55
N LYS A 175 -19.58 0.92 10.78
CA LYS A 175 -20.30 0.47 11.98
C LYS A 175 -21.62 1.19 12.20
N GLU A 176 -21.76 2.40 11.67
CA GLU A 176 -22.88 3.31 11.96
C GLU A 176 -24.15 3.02 11.14
N GLY A 177 -24.17 2.02 10.26
CA GLY A 177 -25.40 1.62 9.58
C GLY A 177 -25.19 0.81 8.30
N LYS A 178 -26.30 0.48 7.64
CA LYS A 178 -26.32 -0.21 6.34
C LYS A 178 -26.05 0.80 5.22
N GLY A 179 -25.03 0.53 4.39
CA GLY A 179 -24.74 1.32 3.19
C GLY A 179 -23.45 2.14 3.29
N TYR A 180 -23.06 2.74 2.18
CA TYR A 180 -21.90 3.63 2.12
C TYR A 180 -22.32 5.05 2.52
N ARG A 181 -21.41 5.77 3.18
CA ARG A 181 -21.57 7.19 3.54
C ARG A 181 -20.42 8.02 2.96
N VAL A 182 -20.66 9.32 2.84
CA VAL A 182 -19.61 10.30 2.49
C VAL A 182 -18.76 10.55 3.72
N PRO A 183 -17.46 10.21 3.72
CA PRO A 183 -16.57 10.52 4.85
C PRO A 183 -16.35 12.02 4.96
N ARG A 184 -16.33 12.55 6.18
CA ARG A 184 -16.16 13.98 6.49
C ARG A 184 -15.08 14.16 7.57
N GLY A 185 -14.50 15.35 7.63
CA GLY A 185 -13.45 15.74 8.58
C GLY A 185 -12.03 15.49 8.10
N GLY A 186 -11.10 16.35 8.55
CA GLY A 186 -9.68 16.27 8.23
C GLY A 186 -9.39 16.27 6.72
N LEU A 187 -8.47 15.41 6.27
CA LEU A 187 -8.09 15.31 4.86
C LEU A 187 -9.22 14.83 3.94
N PHE A 188 -10.29 14.22 4.47
CA PHE A 188 -11.44 13.86 3.63
C PHE A 188 -12.12 15.09 3.04
N GLU A 189 -11.96 16.29 3.61
CA GLU A 189 -12.49 17.50 3.01
C GLU A 189 -11.74 17.96 1.75
N LEU A 190 -10.49 17.53 1.60
CA LEU A 190 -9.65 17.87 0.44
C LEU A 190 -9.66 16.77 -0.61
N VAL A 191 -9.62 15.50 -0.19
CA VAL A 191 -9.50 14.35 -1.10
C VAL A 191 -10.44 13.21 -0.73
N SER A 192 -10.88 12.44 -1.74
CA SER A 192 -11.76 11.28 -1.56
C SER A 192 -11.06 10.10 -0.90
N CYS A 193 -9.78 9.90 -1.21
CA CYS A 193 -8.99 8.75 -0.76
C CYS A 193 -7.73 9.19 -0.01
N PRO A 194 -7.85 9.84 1.16
CA PRO A 194 -6.70 10.25 1.95
C PRO A 194 -5.88 9.04 2.46
N ASN A 195 -6.48 7.86 2.61
CA ASN A 195 -5.73 6.64 2.91
C ASN A 195 -4.74 6.29 1.79
N TYR A 196 -5.15 6.41 0.53
CA TYR A 196 -4.27 6.19 -0.63
C TYR A 196 -3.21 7.28 -0.75
N PHE A 197 -3.57 8.55 -0.47
CA PHE A 197 -2.59 9.63 -0.40
C PHE A 197 -1.51 9.36 0.66
N GLY A 198 -1.93 8.99 1.87
CA GLY A 198 -1.02 8.63 2.95
C GLY A 198 -0.07 7.50 2.56
N GLU A 199 -0.58 6.44 1.92
CA GLU A 199 0.23 5.31 1.46
C GLU A 199 1.22 5.72 0.36
N ILE A 200 0.84 6.61 -0.57
CA ILE A 200 1.75 7.18 -1.57
C ILE A 200 2.87 7.98 -0.91
N VAL A 201 2.53 8.87 0.04
CA VAL A 201 3.50 9.67 0.79
C VAL A 201 4.42 8.78 1.64
N GLU A 202 3.87 7.72 2.24
CA GLU A 202 4.63 6.75 3.01
C GLU A 202 5.74 6.11 2.15
N TRP A 203 5.37 5.59 0.98
CA TRP A 203 6.34 4.98 0.07
C TRP A 203 7.27 5.97 -0.62
N LEU A 204 6.89 7.24 -0.73
CA LEU A 204 7.82 8.31 -1.11
C LEU A 204 8.91 8.48 -0.05
N GLY A 205 8.53 8.51 1.23
CA GLY A 205 9.47 8.54 2.35
C GLY A 205 10.42 7.34 2.32
N TRP A 206 9.90 6.14 2.03
CA TRP A 206 10.72 4.94 1.83
C TRP A 206 11.75 5.11 0.71
N ALA A 207 11.34 5.58 -0.47
CA ALA A 207 12.24 5.82 -1.60
C ALA A 207 13.35 6.84 -1.25
N VAL A 208 13.04 7.86 -0.44
CA VAL A 208 14.01 8.84 0.05
C VAL A 208 14.99 8.19 1.05
N MET A 209 14.50 7.40 2.02
CA MET A 209 15.36 6.72 3.01
C MET A 209 16.29 5.70 2.37
N THR A 210 15.77 4.87 1.47
CA THR A 210 16.58 3.84 0.80
C THR A 210 17.52 4.45 -0.22
N TRP A 211 17.13 5.59 -0.82
CA TRP A 211 17.81 6.25 -1.92
C TRP A 211 18.18 5.25 -3.02
N SER A 212 17.19 4.49 -3.48
CA SER A 212 17.42 3.33 -4.34
C SER A 212 16.42 3.16 -5.44
N PHE A 213 16.87 2.52 -6.53
CA PHE A 213 15.98 2.14 -7.63
C PHE A 213 14.91 1.13 -7.20
N ALA A 214 15.19 0.26 -6.20
CA ALA A 214 14.19 -0.64 -5.65
C ALA A 214 13.10 0.14 -4.88
N GLY A 215 13.48 1.09 -4.04
CA GLY A 215 12.53 1.94 -3.30
C GLY A 215 11.73 2.84 -4.22
N LEU A 216 12.38 3.48 -5.19
CA LEU A 216 11.72 4.30 -6.22
C LEU A 216 10.76 3.47 -7.07
N GLY A 217 11.18 2.28 -7.51
CA GLY A 217 10.34 1.38 -8.31
C GLY A 217 9.08 0.97 -7.54
N PHE A 218 9.20 0.73 -6.23
CA PHE A 218 8.04 0.42 -5.41
C PHE A 218 7.12 1.62 -5.23
N PHE A 219 7.66 2.81 -4.95
CA PHE A 219 6.88 4.06 -4.92
C PHE A 219 6.09 4.30 -6.22
N LEU A 220 6.72 4.10 -7.37
CA LEU A 220 6.06 4.25 -8.67
C LEU A 220 4.96 3.20 -8.88
N ASN A 221 5.17 1.95 -8.46
CA ASN A 221 4.12 0.92 -8.51
C ASN A 221 2.95 1.22 -7.57
N THR A 222 3.22 1.75 -6.38
CA THR A 222 2.19 2.25 -5.47
C THR A 222 1.37 3.35 -6.16
N CYS A 223 2.02 4.32 -6.81
CA CYS A 223 1.32 5.36 -7.57
C CYS A 223 0.49 4.75 -8.72
N ALA A 224 1.09 3.84 -9.50
CA ALA A 224 0.46 3.15 -10.61
C ALA A 224 -0.81 2.39 -10.20
N ASN A 225 -0.82 1.83 -8.99
CA ASN A 225 -1.95 1.09 -8.46
C ASN A 225 -2.99 2.00 -7.78
N LEU A 226 -2.57 2.93 -6.93
CA LEU A 226 -3.47 3.68 -6.04
C LEU A 226 -4.09 4.92 -6.70
N VAL A 227 -3.37 5.62 -7.57
CA VAL A 227 -3.89 6.83 -8.26
C VAL A 227 -5.12 6.53 -9.13
N PRO A 228 -5.11 5.52 -10.04
CA PRO A 228 -6.30 5.22 -10.84
C PRO A 228 -7.44 4.64 -9.99
N ARG A 229 -7.13 3.89 -8.91
CA ARG A 229 -8.13 3.43 -7.95
C ARG A 229 -8.79 4.58 -7.20
N ALA A 230 -8.02 5.59 -6.80
CA ALA A 230 -8.55 6.79 -6.16
C ALA A 230 -9.51 7.53 -7.08
N ARG A 231 -9.15 7.68 -8.37
CA ARG A 231 -10.04 8.25 -9.39
C ARG A 231 -11.32 7.45 -9.51
N ALA A 232 -11.24 6.13 -9.60
CA ALA A 232 -12.44 5.29 -9.67
C ALA A 232 -13.34 5.43 -8.42
N ASN A 233 -12.74 5.52 -7.23
CA ASN A 233 -13.48 5.77 -6.00
C ASN A 233 -14.12 7.17 -5.95
N HIS A 234 -13.41 8.18 -6.44
CA HIS A 234 -13.92 9.56 -6.55
C HIS A 234 -15.13 9.62 -7.50
N MET A 235 -15.01 9.02 -8.68
CA MET A 235 -16.12 8.93 -9.64
C MET A 235 -17.32 8.17 -9.08
N TRP A 236 -17.07 7.06 -8.40
CA TRP A 236 -18.13 6.29 -7.74
C TRP A 236 -18.85 7.10 -6.65
N TYR A 237 -18.13 7.95 -5.92
CA TYR A 237 -18.74 8.85 -4.93
C TYR A 237 -19.61 9.93 -5.58
N LEU A 238 -19.14 10.53 -6.68
CA LEU A 238 -19.91 11.51 -7.44
C LEU A 238 -21.18 10.90 -8.01
N ASP A 239 -21.10 9.72 -8.63
CA ASP A 239 -22.23 9.01 -9.20
C ASP A 239 -23.26 8.61 -8.14
N LYS A 240 -22.79 8.11 -7.00
CA LYS A 240 -23.68 7.61 -5.94
C LYS A 240 -24.37 8.70 -5.12
N PHE A 241 -23.67 9.79 -4.83
CA PHE A 241 -24.17 10.83 -3.90
C PHE A 241 -24.53 12.13 -4.61
N GLY A 242 -24.16 12.32 -5.88
CA GLY A 242 -24.53 13.48 -6.67
C GLY A 242 -24.20 14.80 -5.96
N GLU A 243 -25.23 15.61 -5.75
CA GLU A 243 -25.14 16.94 -5.10
C GLU A 243 -24.75 16.87 -3.61
N ASP A 244 -24.97 15.74 -2.92
CA ASP A 244 -24.53 15.55 -1.53
C ASP A 244 -23.01 15.35 -1.42
N TYR A 245 -22.31 15.11 -2.54
CA TYR A 245 -20.86 14.96 -2.56
C TYR A 245 -20.14 16.31 -2.68
N PRO A 246 -19.15 16.61 -1.82
CA PRO A 246 -18.46 17.90 -1.87
C PRO A 246 -17.68 18.11 -3.17
N LYS A 247 -18.13 19.07 -4.00
CA LYS A 247 -17.59 19.37 -5.34
C LYS A 247 -16.11 19.82 -5.35
N GLY A 248 -15.62 20.38 -4.24
CA GLY A 248 -14.23 20.83 -4.10
C GLY A 248 -13.21 19.71 -3.89
N ARG A 249 -13.65 18.48 -3.60
CA ARG A 249 -12.74 17.35 -3.33
C ARG A 249 -12.02 16.90 -4.59
N LYS A 250 -10.77 16.50 -4.40
CA LYS A 250 -9.96 15.80 -5.40
C LYS A 250 -9.92 14.30 -5.12
N ALA A 251 -9.39 13.49 -6.03
CA ALA A 251 -9.35 12.04 -5.86
C ALA A 251 -8.32 11.61 -4.81
N VAL A 252 -7.07 12.12 -4.89
CA VAL A 252 -5.96 11.66 -4.03
C VAL A 252 -4.90 12.72 -3.71
N ILE A 253 -4.57 13.65 -4.61
CA ILE A 253 -3.62 14.73 -4.36
C ILE A 253 -4.40 16.00 -4.01
N PRO A 254 -4.24 16.55 -2.78
CA PRO A 254 -4.94 17.76 -2.37
C PRO A 254 -4.75 18.90 -3.37
N PHE A 255 -5.84 19.59 -3.71
CA PHE A 255 -5.89 20.73 -4.64
C PHE A 255 -5.49 20.43 -6.10
N LEU A 256 -4.93 19.26 -6.41
CA LEU A 256 -4.43 18.93 -7.74
C LEU A 256 -5.27 17.86 -8.46
N TYR A 257 -5.39 16.66 -7.89
CA TYR A 257 -5.90 15.48 -8.61
C TYR A 257 -6.72 14.53 -7.75
#